data_AF-A0A4Z0A1E7-F1
#
_entry.id   AF-A0A4Z0A1E7-F1
#
_cell.length_a   1.000
_cell.length_b   1.000
_cell.length_c   1.000
_cell.angle_alpha   90.00
_cell.angle_beta   90.00
_cell.angle_gamma   90.00
#
_symmetry.space_group_name_H-M   'P 1'
#
loop_
_entity.id
_entity.type
_entity.pdbx_description
1 polymer ?
#
loop_
_entity_poly.entity_id
_entity_poly.type
_entity_poly.pdbx_seq_one_letter_code
_entity_poly.pdbx_strand_id
1 'polypeptide(L)'
;MEYALRAADTLKSFRETRLSALRPPQEFFDHNRVSRPSDFNQAVSRISYNTRYFSGNYGLIIAVLAVYAMITNPLLLLSLGFLIGGFAAINKWDHMTRTVRVPQAVFARLQRMLRDDRQIVEATAVVAGYNFTTRVLRALDVAGLAEEEVPIPSVE
;
A
#
# COMPACT_ATOMS: atom_id res chain seq x y z
N MET A 1 -17.76 -13.56 10.38
CA MET A 1 -17.02 -14.83 10.60
C MET A 1 -16.21 -15.26 9.39
N GLU A 2 -16.76 -15.18 8.17
CA GLU A 2 -16.08 -15.58 6.93
C GLU A 2 -14.75 -14.85 6.64
N TYR A 3 -14.66 -13.53 6.87
CA TYR A 3 -13.41 -12.78 6.69
C TYR A 3 -12.29 -13.17 7.67
N ALA A 4 -12.66 -13.54 8.91
CA ALA A 4 -11.70 -13.97 9.91
C ALA A 4 -11.13 -15.36 9.57
N LEU A 5 -11.97 -16.25 9.05
CA LEU A 5 -11.56 -17.56 8.55
C LEU A 5 -10.67 -17.41 7.31
N ARG A 6 -11.06 -16.57 6.33
CA ARG A 6 -10.22 -16.28 5.16
C ARG A 6 -8.88 -15.64 5.53
N ALA A 7 -8.85 -14.74 6.51
CA ALA A 7 -7.61 -14.15 7.00
C ALA A 7 -6.71 -15.17 7.74
N ALA A 8 -7.31 -16.09 8.49
CA ALA A 8 -6.58 -17.19 9.12
C ALA A 8 -6.02 -18.17 8.08
N ASP A 9 -6.78 -18.47 7.03
CA ASP A 9 -6.35 -19.35 5.94
C ASP A 9 -5.27 -18.71 5.06
N THR A 10 -5.36 -17.41 4.78
CA THR A 10 -4.30 -16.68 4.07
C THR A 10 -3.03 -16.59 4.92
N LEU A 11 -3.16 -16.35 6.23
CA LEU A 11 -2.00 -16.33 7.12
C LEU A 11 -1.37 -17.71 7.27
N LYS A 12 -2.19 -18.76 7.36
CA LYS A 12 -1.73 -20.15 7.46
C LYS A 12 -1.02 -20.59 6.19
N SER A 13 -1.62 -20.36 5.02
CA SER A 13 -1.00 -20.66 3.73
C SER A 13 0.25 -19.82 3.46
N PHE A 14 0.28 -18.55 3.87
CA PHE A 14 1.46 -17.71 3.78
C PHE A 14 2.58 -18.22 4.69
N ARG A 15 2.24 -18.60 5.93
CA ARG A 15 3.17 -19.22 6.87
C ARG A 15 3.71 -20.53 6.32
N GLU A 16 2.85 -21.42 5.84
CA GLU A 16 3.25 -22.70 5.28
C GLU A 16 4.13 -22.52 4.04
N THR A 17 3.78 -21.60 3.13
CA THR A 17 4.55 -21.34 1.90
C THR A 17 5.90 -20.68 2.19
N ARG A 18 5.93 -19.68 3.09
CA ARG A 18 7.14 -18.90 3.40
C ARG A 18 8.06 -19.60 4.38
N LEU A 19 7.53 -20.28 5.41
CA LEU A 19 8.35 -21.05 6.33
C LEU A 19 8.92 -22.30 5.66
N SER A 20 8.20 -22.94 4.74
CA SER A 20 8.74 -24.07 3.97
C SER A 20 9.83 -23.64 2.98
N ALA A 21 9.88 -22.36 2.63
CA ALA A 21 10.93 -21.78 1.79
C ALA A 21 12.19 -21.36 2.57
N LEU A 22 12.17 -21.43 3.91
CA LEU A 22 13.35 -21.13 4.72
C LEU A 22 14.32 -22.31 4.68
N ARG A 23 15.55 -22.05 4.25
CA ARG A 23 16.64 -23.01 4.29
C ARG A 23 17.45 -22.86 5.59
N PRO A 24 18.14 -23.93 6.03
CA PRO A 24 18.97 -23.89 7.22
C PRO A 24 19.97 -22.71 7.16
N PRO A 25 20.10 -21.92 8.23
CA PRO A 25 21.00 -20.76 8.24
C PRO A 25 22.46 -21.17 8.05
N GLN A 26 22.86 -22.37 8.50
CA GLN A 26 24.21 -22.89 8.28
C GLN A 26 24.53 -23.08 6.79
N GLU A 27 23.54 -23.49 6.00
CA GLU A 27 23.68 -23.64 4.54
C GLU A 27 23.70 -22.27 3.85
N PHE A 28 22.86 -21.34 4.32
CA PHE A 28 22.80 -19.98 3.77
C PHE A 28 24.08 -19.17 4.02
N PHE A 29 24.71 -19.37 5.18
CA PHE A 29 25.97 -18.71 5.56
C PHE A 29 27.22 -19.60 5.34
N ASP A 30 27.15 -20.60 4.44
CA ASP A 30 28.30 -21.44 4.11
C ASP A 30 29.29 -20.70 3.19
N HIS A 31 30.33 -20.12 3.80
CA HIS A 31 31.36 -19.36 3.08
C HIS A 31 32.32 -20.24 2.27
N ASN A 32 32.33 -21.56 2.49
CA ASN A 32 33.23 -22.49 1.79
C ASN A 32 32.78 -22.75 0.35
N ARG A 33 31.53 -22.44 0.02
CA ARG A 33 30.97 -22.60 -1.33
C ARG A 33 31.19 -21.39 -2.24
N VAL A 34 31.77 -20.32 -1.69
CA VAL A 34 32.09 -19.11 -2.45
C VAL A 34 33.29 -19.41 -3.35
N SER A 35 33.01 -19.47 -4.65
CA SER A 35 34.02 -19.66 -5.69
C SER A 35 33.88 -18.61 -6.78
N ARG A 36 34.99 -18.20 -7.38
CA ARG A 36 34.99 -17.25 -8.49
C ARG A 36 34.33 -17.92 -9.72
N PRO A 37 33.32 -17.29 -10.35
CA PRO A 37 32.73 -17.83 -11.56
C PRO A 37 33.72 -17.74 -12.73
N SER A 38 33.67 -18.72 -13.64
CA SER A 38 34.51 -18.74 -14.85
C SER A 38 34.11 -17.63 -15.83
N ASP A 39 32.79 -17.44 -16.02
CA ASP A 39 32.22 -16.54 -17.04
C ASP A 39 30.94 -15.85 -16.53
N PHE A 40 30.52 -14.78 -17.22
CA PHE A 40 29.33 -14.00 -16.86
C PHE A 40 28.03 -14.82 -16.88
N ASN A 41 27.89 -15.74 -17.84
CA ASN A 41 26.71 -16.62 -17.93
C ASN A 41 26.58 -17.52 -16.70
N GLN A 42 27.72 -18.01 -16.18
CA GLN A 42 27.75 -18.79 -14.96
C GLN A 42 27.39 -17.93 -13.74
N ALA A 43 27.84 -16.67 -13.68
CA ALA A 43 27.49 -15.74 -12.61
C ALA A 43 25.98 -15.46 -12.54
N VAL A 44 25.34 -15.15 -13.67
CA VAL A 44 23.88 -14.92 -13.74
C VAL A 44 23.11 -16.17 -13.34
N SER A 45 23.54 -17.34 -13.80
CA SER A 45 22.93 -18.63 -13.44
C SER A 45 23.01 -18.90 -11.93
N ARG A 46 24.17 -18.63 -11.31
CA ARG A 46 24.36 -18.75 -9.85
C ARG A 46 23.47 -17.77 -9.08
N ILE A 47 23.35 -16.53 -9.54
CA ILE A 47 22.46 -15.54 -8.90
C ILE A 47 20.99 -15.96 -9.00
N SER A 48 20.56 -16.37 -10.19
CA SER A 48 19.18 -16.81 -10.44
C SER A 48 18.82 -18.04 -9.59
N TYR A 49 19.72 -19.03 -9.53
CA TYR A 49 19.55 -20.21 -8.70
C TYR A 49 19.50 -19.87 -7.21
N ASN A 50 20.50 -19.15 -6.68
CA ASN A 50 20.55 -18.80 -5.25
C ASN A 50 19.37 -17.94 -4.81
N THR A 51 18.98 -16.95 -5.62
CA THR A 51 17.81 -16.08 -5.35
C THR A 51 16.53 -16.91 -5.20
N ARG A 52 16.32 -17.93 -6.04
CA ARG A 52 15.16 -18.82 -5.95
C ARG A 52 15.28 -19.81 -4.79
N TYR A 53 16.44 -20.43 -4.65
CA TYR A 53 16.72 -21.49 -3.67
C TYR A 53 16.64 -20.98 -2.21
N PHE A 54 17.18 -19.78 -1.95
CA PHE A 54 17.18 -19.10 -0.65
C PHE A 54 16.18 -17.95 -0.56
N SER A 55 15.14 -17.94 -1.42
CA SER A 55 14.14 -16.86 -1.48
C SER A 55 13.48 -16.56 -0.13
N GLY A 56 13.22 -17.59 0.69
CA GLY A 56 12.70 -17.43 2.04
C GLY A 56 13.66 -16.69 2.96
N ASN A 57 14.95 -17.05 2.95
CA ASN A 57 15.99 -16.42 3.77
C ASN A 57 16.19 -14.94 3.39
N TYR A 58 16.25 -14.63 2.09
CA TYR A 58 16.31 -13.24 1.62
C TYR A 58 15.08 -12.44 2.03
N GLY A 59 13.88 -13.02 1.88
CA GLY A 59 12.63 -12.39 2.32
C GLY A 59 12.62 -12.08 3.82
N LEU A 60 13.15 -12.98 4.64
CA LEU A 60 13.28 -12.76 6.09
C LEU A 60 14.26 -11.61 6.40
N ILE A 61 15.44 -11.60 5.76
CA ILE A 61 16.44 -10.52 5.95
C ILE A 61 15.84 -9.18 5.55
N ILE A 62 15.18 -9.11 4.39
CA ILE A 62 14.51 -7.89 3.92
C ILE A 62 13.43 -7.45 4.92
N ALA A 63 12.64 -8.37 5.47
CA ALA A 63 11.63 -8.03 6.47
C ALA A 63 12.26 -7.46 7.75
N VAL A 64 13.34 -8.07 8.26
CA VAL A 64 14.08 -7.58 9.43
C VAL A 64 14.68 -6.20 9.15
N LEU A 65 15.31 -6.02 7.99
CA LEU A 65 15.87 -4.74 7.57
C LEU A 65 14.79 -3.66 7.39
N ALA A 66 13.62 -4.03 6.87
CA ALA A 66 12.50 -3.11 6.72
C ALA A 66 12.01 -2.62 8.09
N VAL A 67 11.88 -3.52 9.07
CA VAL A 67 11.53 -3.16 10.46
C VAL A 67 12.63 -2.28 11.07
N TYR A 68 13.90 -2.65 10.89
CA TYR A 68 15.03 -1.87 11.38
C TYR A 68 15.06 -0.45 10.79
N ALA A 69 14.90 -0.33 9.47
CA ALA A 69 14.85 0.95 8.76
C ALA A 69 13.65 1.80 9.22
N MET A 70 12.51 1.15 9.46
CA MET A 70 11.31 1.81 9.95
C MET A 70 11.50 2.38 11.37
N ILE A 71 12.16 1.65 12.27
CA ILE A 71 12.42 2.14 13.64
C ILE A 71 13.51 3.23 13.64
N THR A 72 14.54 3.06 12.82
CA THR A 72 15.72 3.95 12.82
C THR A 72 15.47 5.27 12.09
N ASN A 73 14.56 5.29 11.11
CA ASN A 73 14.30 6.47 10.29
C ASN A 73 12.87 7.01 10.48
N PRO A 74 12.68 8.07 11.28
CA PRO A 74 11.35 8.64 11.55
C PRO A 74 10.69 9.25 10.30
N LEU A 75 11.47 9.63 9.27
CA LEU A 75 10.90 10.17 8.02
C LEU A 75 10.23 9.06 7.20
N LEU A 76 10.75 7.83 7.24
CA LEU A 76 10.11 6.70 6.57
C LEU A 76 8.78 6.34 7.24
N LEU A 77 8.70 6.44 8.57
CA LEU A 77 7.45 6.28 9.31
C LEU A 77 6.42 7.34 8.90
N LEU A 78 6.84 8.60 8.79
CA LEU A 78 5.98 9.69 8.35
C LEU A 78 5.49 9.45 6.91
N SER A 79 6.38 9.07 6.00
CA SER A 79 6.04 8.75 4.60
C SER A 79 5.02 7.60 4.52
N LEU A 80 5.22 6.53 5.29
CA LEU A 80 4.29 5.40 5.32
C LEU A 80 2.92 5.80 5.90
N GLY A 81 2.89 6.57 6.98
CA GLY A 81 1.66 7.11 7.56
C GLY A 81 0.92 8.02 6.57
N PHE A 82 1.65 8.90 5.88
CA PHE A 82 1.13 9.76 4.84
C PHE A 82 0.55 8.96 3.68
N LEU A 83 1.24 7.90 3.23
CA LEU A 83 0.77 7.03 2.16
C LEU A 83 -0.57 6.36 2.53
N ILE A 84 -0.61 5.69 3.68
CA ILE A 84 -1.80 4.96 4.14
C ILE A 84 -2.97 5.94 4.37
N GLY A 85 -2.69 7.07 5.02
CA GLY A 85 -3.68 8.10 5.32
C GLY A 85 -4.20 8.77 4.06
N GLY A 86 -3.30 9.13 3.15
CA GLY A 86 -3.60 9.71 1.85
C GLY A 86 -4.50 8.81 1.03
N PHE A 87 -4.17 7.52 0.89
CA PHE A 87 -5.02 6.58 0.15
C PHE A 87 -6.40 6.40 0.80
N ALA A 88 -6.48 6.34 2.13
CA ALA A 88 -7.77 6.25 2.82
C ALA A 88 -8.63 7.51 2.60
N ALA A 89 -8.01 8.68 2.64
CA ALA A 89 -8.66 9.96 2.42
C ALA A 89 -9.16 10.09 0.97
N ILE A 90 -8.29 9.83 -0.01
CA ILE A 90 -8.63 9.85 -1.44
C ILE A 90 -9.81 8.92 -1.73
N ASN A 91 -9.79 7.69 -1.21
CA ASN A 91 -10.87 6.73 -1.43
C ASN A 91 -12.22 7.24 -0.86
N LYS A 92 -12.22 7.79 0.37
CA LYS A 92 -13.43 8.39 0.94
C LYS A 92 -13.93 9.56 0.09
N TRP A 93 -13.04 10.45 -0.32
CA TRP A 93 -13.39 11.65 -1.07
C TRP A 93 -13.90 11.33 -2.47
N ASP A 94 -13.29 10.38 -3.17
CA ASP A 94 -13.77 9.89 -4.46
C ASP A 94 -15.23 9.43 -4.36
N HIS A 95 -15.55 8.65 -3.33
CA HIS A 95 -16.92 8.25 -3.05
C HIS A 95 -17.83 9.44 -2.74
N MET A 96 -17.41 10.41 -1.93
CA MET A 96 -18.23 11.61 -1.63
C MET A 96 -18.52 12.48 -2.86
N THR A 97 -17.64 12.45 -3.87
CA THR A 97 -17.77 13.27 -5.08
C THR A 97 -18.62 12.56 -6.13
N ARG A 98 -18.36 11.26 -6.36
CA ARG A 98 -19.07 10.46 -7.38
C ARG A 98 -20.43 9.95 -6.90
N THR A 99 -20.58 9.71 -5.61
CA THR A 99 -21.77 9.10 -5.02
C THR A 99 -22.24 9.88 -3.78
N VAL A 100 -23.55 9.88 -3.53
CA VAL A 100 -24.07 10.55 -2.31
C VAL A 100 -23.77 9.73 -1.05
N ARG A 101 -23.64 8.40 -1.17
CA ARG A 101 -23.41 7.49 -0.05
C ARG A 101 -21.97 7.00 -0.02
N VAL A 102 -21.27 7.29 1.08
CA VAL A 102 -19.97 6.68 1.37
C VAL A 102 -20.19 5.34 2.08
N PRO A 103 -19.63 4.23 1.60
CA PRO A 103 -19.71 2.95 2.31
C PRO A 103 -19.11 3.03 3.72
N GLN A 104 -19.77 2.44 4.71
CA GLN A 104 -19.33 2.51 6.12
C GLN A 104 -17.90 2.02 6.33
N ALA A 105 -17.47 1.01 5.57
CA ALA A 105 -16.11 0.49 5.62
C ALA A 105 -15.05 1.54 5.19
N VAL A 106 -15.36 2.35 4.19
CA VAL A 106 -14.47 3.42 3.68
C VAL A 106 -14.42 4.58 4.69
N PHE A 107 -15.58 4.97 5.21
CA PHE A 107 -15.67 5.97 6.28
C PHE A 107 -14.86 5.55 7.52
N ALA A 108 -15.11 4.34 8.02
CA ALA A 108 -14.42 3.80 9.19
C ALA A 108 -12.91 3.60 8.96
N ARG A 109 -12.46 3.43 7.70
CA ARG A 109 -11.04 3.35 7.38
C ARG A 109 -10.34 4.69 7.59
N LEU A 110 -10.92 5.79 7.12
CA LEU A 110 -10.35 7.12 7.37
C LEU A 110 -10.51 7.53 8.83
N GLN A 111 -11.68 7.30 9.44
CA GLN A 111 -11.95 7.69 10.83
C GLN A 111 -10.93 7.09 11.80
N ARG A 112 -10.55 5.81 11.63
CA ARG A 112 -9.53 5.15 12.46
C ARG A 112 -8.13 5.77 12.35
N MET A 113 -7.86 6.55 11.32
CA MET A 113 -6.58 7.21 11.11
C MET A 113 -6.55 8.64 11.64
N LEU A 114 -7.72 9.20 11.95
CA LEU A 114 -7.87 10.53 12.53
C LEU A 114 -7.86 10.45 14.05
N ARG A 115 -7.49 11.55 14.69
CA ARG A 115 -7.38 11.60 16.16
C ARG A 115 -8.75 11.60 16.82
N ASP A 116 -9.66 12.41 16.29
CA ASP A 116 -10.95 12.70 16.92
C ASP A 116 -12.09 12.72 15.89
N ASP A 117 -13.31 12.50 16.36
CA ASP A 117 -14.52 12.60 15.54
C ASP A 117 -14.73 14.00 14.94
N ARG A 118 -14.16 15.02 15.58
CA ARG A 118 -14.15 16.38 15.03
C ARG A 118 -13.41 16.44 13.68
N GLN A 119 -12.26 15.77 13.56
CA GLN A 119 -11.46 15.82 12.34
C GLN A 119 -12.17 15.15 11.16
N ILE A 120 -12.95 14.07 11.40
CA ILE A 120 -13.72 13.44 10.33
C ILE A 120 -14.88 14.32 9.88
N VAL A 121 -15.50 15.08 10.80
CA VAL A 121 -16.55 16.07 10.47
C VAL A 121 -15.95 17.22 9.67
N GLU A 122 -14.86 17.82 10.13
CA GLU A 122 -14.16 18.91 9.44
C GLU A 122 -13.73 18.48 8.02
N ALA A 123 -13.10 17.33 7.88
CA ALA A 123 -12.70 16.79 6.59
C ALA A 123 -13.90 16.51 5.66
N THR A 124 -15.03 16.07 6.22
CA THR A 124 -16.27 15.85 5.45
C THR A 124 -16.88 17.16 5.01
N ALA A 125 -16.93 18.17 5.89
CA ALA A 125 -17.47 19.49 5.60
C ALA A 125 -16.66 20.21 4.51
N VAL A 126 -15.32 20.09 4.54
CA VAL A 126 -14.44 20.67 3.51
C VAL A 126 -14.76 20.10 2.13
N VAL A 127 -14.86 18.78 1.99
CA VAL A 127 -15.17 18.14 0.70
C VAL A 127 -16.60 18.45 0.25
N ALA A 128 -17.55 18.50 1.19
CA ALA A 128 -18.92 18.90 0.88
C ALA A 128 -18.99 20.34 0.36
N GLY A 129 -18.27 21.28 1.00
CA GLY A 129 -18.18 22.67 0.57
C GLY A 129 -17.55 22.81 -0.82
N TYR A 130 -16.44 22.11 -1.06
CA TYR A 130 -15.82 22.06 -2.39
C TYR A 130 -16.81 21.57 -3.46
N ASN A 131 -17.46 20.43 -3.22
CA ASN A 131 -18.43 19.86 -4.15
C ASN A 131 -19.64 20.78 -4.38
N PHE A 132 -20.10 21.48 -3.34
CA PHE A 132 -21.17 22.46 -3.45
C PHE A 132 -20.76 23.64 -4.33
N THR A 133 -19.63 24.29 -4.03
CA THR A 133 -19.15 25.45 -4.78
C THR A 133 -18.94 25.10 -6.26
N THR A 134 -18.28 23.97 -6.56
CA THR A 134 -18.07 23.53 -7.94
C THR A 134 -19.40 23.31 -8.68
N ARG A 135 -20.41 22.73 -8.02
CA ARG A 135 -21.73 22.53 -8.62
C ARG A 135 -22.47 23.85 -8.86
N VAL A 136 -22.37 24.81 -7.95
CA VAL A 136 -22.98 26.14 -8.12
C VAL A 136 -22.32 26.89 -9.29
N LEU A 137 -20.98 26.92 -9.34
CA LEU A 137 -20.25 27.61 -10.41
C LEU A 137 -20.57 27.04 -11.78
N ARG A 138 -20.63 25.71 -11.91
CA ARG A 138 -21.00 25.05 -13.16
C ARG A 138 -22.47 25.25 -13.54
N ALA A 139 -23.39 25.20 -12.57
CA ALA A 139 -24.81 25.40 -12.83
C ALA A 139 -25.15 26.83 -13.27
N LEU A 140 -24.38 27.82 -12.80
CA LEU A 140 -24.54 29.22 -13.17
C LEU A 140 -23.69 29.65 -14.37
N ASP A 141 -22.99 28.70 -15.01
CA ASP A 141 -22.05 28.94 -16.11
C ASP A 141 -21.08 30.11 -15.84
N VAL A 142 -20.53 30.15 -14.63
CA VAL A 142 -19.58 31.21 -14.27
C VAL A 142 -18.32 31.04 -15.13
N ALA A 143 -17.98 32.08 -15.89
CA ALA A 143 -16.79 32.11 -16.76
C ALA A 143 -16.76 31.02 -17.86
N GLY A 144 -17.91 30.55 -18.35
CA GLY A 144 -17.99 29.56 -19.43
C GLY A 144 -17.63 28.14 -19.01
N LEU A 145 -17.59 27.86 -17.71
CA LEU A 145 -17.21 26.57 -17.14
C LEU A 145 -18.24 25.44 -17.40
N ALA A 146 -19.45 25.76 -17.87
CA ALA A 146 -20.46 24.75 -18.16
C ALA A 146 -20.12 23.93 -19.42
N GLU A 147 -19.50 24.57 -20.42
CA GLU A 147 -19.17 23.94 -21.71
C GLU A 147 -17.74 23.36 -21.75
N GLU A 148 -16.93 23.63 -20.72
CA GLU A 148 -15.58 23.06 -20.61
C GLU A 148 -15.64 21.57 -20.30
N GLU A 149 -15.33 20.74 -21.31
CA GLU A 149 -15.16 19.29 -21.15
C GLU A 149 -13.94 19.01 -20.27
N VAL A 150 -14.20 18.48 -19.08
CA VAL A 150 -13.13 18.02 -18.18
C VAL A 150 -12.60 16.70 -18.72
N PRO A 151 -11.31 16.61 -19.08
CA PRO A 151 -10.73 15.35 -19.53
C PRO A 151 -10.85 14.30 -18.42
N ILE A 152 -11.66 13.26 -18.67
CA ILE A 152 -11.76 12.13 -17.75
C ILE A 152 -10.52 11.27 -18.00
N PRO A 153 -9.67 11.03 -17.00
CA PRO A 153 -8.55 10.11 -17.19
C PRO A 153 -9.10 8.74 -17.58
N SER A 154 -8.77 8.28 -18.79
CA SER A 154 -9.07 6.92 -19.23
C SER A 154 -8.33 5.95 -18.32
N VAL A 155 -9.09 5.20 -17.52
CA VAL A 155 -8.56 4.04 -16.79
C VAL A 155 -8.23 2.97 -17.81
N GLU A 156 -6.98 2.94 -18.28
CA GLU A 156 -6.36 1.75 -18.90
C GLU A 156 -6.01 0.70 -17.83
#